data_AF-A0A1H3JXH9-F1
#
_entry.id   AF-A0A1H3JXH9-F1
#
_cell.length_a   1.000
_cell.length_b   1.000
_cell.length_c   1.000
_cell.angle_alpha   90.00
_cell.angle_beta   90.00
_cell.angle_gamma   90.00
#
_symmetry.space_group_name_H-M   'P 1'
#
loop_
_entity.id
_entity.type
_entity.pdbx_description
1 polymer ?
#
loop_
_entity_poly.entity_id
_entity_poly.type
_entity_poly.pdbx_seq_one_letter_code
_entity_poly.pdbx_strand_id
1 'polypeptide(L)'
;MMKRVYACLLATLLAMYAISATAADTPLGAGDALKISVFGNPDLSLETKVSEAGSITFPLIGDVSIGGLSTADAEKKISGLLTGGGFLRKAEVNIMVTELQSQQVSVLGQVLHPGRYPVAGKRSVTDMLAVAGGVGPEGGDTATVVRTRNGKTSKQIVNLTEMMQSADMKSNVDLVNGDVIFVDRAPKFYIYGEVQHPGGYKLEHNMTVVQALSIGGGLTPRGTERGIRIKRRDAKGNLVEINASHEETLQADDVVYVKESFF
;
A
#
# COMPACT_ATOMS: atom_id res chain seq x y z
N MET A 1 -5.91 34.74 48.08
CA MET A 1 -6.70 35.15 46.90
C MET A 1 -6.11 34.68 45.56
N MET A 2 -4.79 34.46 45.45
CA MET A 2 -4.13 34.10 44.17
C MET A 2 -4.30 32.62 43.72
N LYS A 3 -4.53 31.66 44.62
CA LYS A 3 -4.68 30.24 44.24
C LYS A 3 -5.97 29.92 43.44
N ARG A 4 -7.00 30.76 43.53
CA ARG A 4 -8.26 30.57 42.78
C ARG A 4 -8.18 31.08 41.34
N VAL A 5 -7.24 31.99 41.04
CA VAL A 5 -7.04 32.55 39.69
C VAL A 5 -6.28 31.57 38.79
N TYR A 6 -5.28 30.86 39.34
CA TYR A 6 -4.54 29.83 38.61
C TYR A 6 -5.39 28.59 38.29
N ALA A 7 -6.35 28.23 39.14
CA ALA A 7 -7.27 27.12 38.87
C ALA A 7 -8.21 27.42 37.70
N CYS A 8 -8.65 28.68 37.52
CA CYS A 8 -9.45 29.08 36.37
C CYS A 8 -8.63 29.18 35.07
N LEU A 9 -7.36 29.59 35.15
CA LEU A 9 -6.47 29.67 33.98
C LEU A 9 -5.99 28.30 33.47
N LEU A 10 -5.91 27.30 34.35
CA LEU A 10 -5.60 25.92 33.96
C LEU A 10 -6.83 25.20 33.37
N ALA A 11 -8.04 25.52 33.83
CA ALA A 11 -9.29 24.95 33.33
C ALA A 11 -9.67 25.51 31.94
N THR A 12 -9.36 26.77 31.65
CA THR A 12 -9.58 27.34 30.30
C THR A 12 -8.54 26.87 29.28
N LEU A 13 -7.32 26.51 29.71
CA LEU A 13 -6.30 25.94 28.83
C LEU A 13 -6.60 24.48 28.41
N LEU A 14 -7.31 23.72 29.26
CA LEU A 14 -7.73 22.34 28.93
C LEU A 14 -8.95 22.27 28.00
N ALA A 15 -9.76 23.32 27.92
CA ALA A 15 -10.95 23.36 27.07
C ALA A 15 -10.62 23.60 25.57
N MET A 16 -9.38 23.98 25.24
CA MET A 16 -8.94 24.25 23.87
C MET A 16 -8.35 23.03 23.14
N TYR A 17 -8.25 21.87 23.80
CA TYR A 17 -7.71 20.63 23.21
C TYR A 17 -8.77 19.54 23.01
N ALA A 18 -10.04 19.91 22.85
CA ALA A 18 -10.98 19.03 22.16
C ALA A 18 -10.67 19.07 20.66
N ILE A 19 -9.55 18.48 20.25
CA ILE A 19 -9.40 18.00 18.88
C ILE A 19 -10.50 16.96 18.74
N SER A 20 -11.63 17.37 18.18
CA SER A 20 -12.58 16.43 17.64
C SER A 20 -11.79 15.66 16.60
N ALA A 21 -11.42 14.42 16.94
CA ALA A 21 -11.06 13.43 15.95
C ALA A 21 -12.35 13.19 15.18
N THR A 22 -12.64 14.03 14.19
CA THR A 22 -13.57 13.68 13.14
C THR A 22 -12.95 12.45 12.51
N ALA A 23 -13.53 11.29 12.80
CA ALA A 23 -13.30 10.11 11.98
C ALA A 23 -13.47 10.59 10.54
N ALA A 24 -12.43 10.40 9.73
CA ALA A 24 -12.48 10.79 8.33
C ALA A 24 -13.51 9.87 7.68
N ASP A 25 -14.76 10.28 7.69
CA ASP A 25 -15.85 9.50 7.12
C ASP A 25 -15.58 9.40 5.63
N THR A 26 -15.39 8.15 5.21
CA THR A 26 -15.04 7.79 3.85
C THR A 26 -16.23 8.15 2.96
N PRO A 27 -16.06 9.05 1.96
CA PRO A 27 -17.18 9.50 1.17
C PRO A 27 -17.78 8.36 0.35
N LEU A 28 -19.11 8.31 0.27
CA LEU A 28 -19.83 7.38 -0.58
C LEU A 28 -19.54 7.70 -2.05
N GLY A 29 -19.38 6.68 -2.87
CA GLY A 29 -19.16 6.85 -4.31
C GLY A 29 -19.88 5.80 -5.14
N ALA A 30 -19.79 5.96 -6.46
CA ALA A 30 -20.44 5.07 -7.42
C ALA A 30 -20.04 3.60 -7.18
N GLY A 31 -21.03 2.70 -7.27
CA GLY A 31 -20.85 1.28 -7.10
C GLY A 31 -20.92 0.77 -5.66
N ASP A 32 -20.82 1.65 -4.65
CA ASP A 32 -20.92 1.24 -3.24
C ASP A 32 -22.29 0.60 -2.96
N ALA A 33 -22.27 -0.56 -2.31
CA ALA A 33 -23.49 -1.24 -1.86
C ALA A 33 -23.83 -0.79 -0.44
N LEU A 34 -25.08 -0.41 -0.24
CA LEU A 34 -25.59 0.20 0.97
C LEU A 34 -26.80 -0.57 1.48
N LYS A 35 -26.87 -0.71 2.80
CA LYS A 35 -28.08 -1.07 3.54
C LYS A 35 -28.53 0.13 4.34
N ILE A 36 -29.74 0.60 4.04
CA ILE A 36 -30.34 1.78 4.66
C ILE A 36 -31.53 1.31 5.48
N SER A 37 -31.60 1.75 6.74
CA SER A 37 -32.70 1.44 7.63
C SER A 37 -33.27 2.72 8.24
N VAL A 38 -34.59 2.74 8.44
CA VAL A 38 -35.29 3.85 9.08
C VAL A 38 -35.93 3.30 10.36
N PHE A 39 -35.52 3.83 11.51
CA PHE A 39 -35.99 3.33 12.79
C PHE A 39 -37.52 3.41 12.90
N GLY A 40 -38.15 2.34 13.37
CA GLY A 40 -39.61 2.22 13.48
C GLY A 40 -40.37 2.11 12.16
N ASN A 41 -39.67 2.07 11.00
CA ASN A 41 -40.28 2.05 9.68
C ASN A 41 -39.60 1.00 8.77
N PRO A 42 -39.81 -0.31 9.02
CA PRO A 42 -39.15 -1.37 8.26
C PRO A 42 -39.46 -1.32 6.75
N ASP A 43 -40.65 -0.85 6.37
CA ASP A 43 -41.07 -0.70 4.97
C ASP A 43 -40.25 0.33 4.18
N LEU A 44 -39.50 1.20 4.88
CA LEU A 44 -38.56 2.15 4.28
C LEU A 44 -37.11 1.64 4.26
N SER A 45 -36.87 0.40 4.68
CA SER A 45 -35.54 -0.19 4.61
C SER A 45 -35.20 -0.57 3.17
N LEU A 46 -33.95 -0.32 2.76
CA LEU A 46 -33.51 -0.48 1.38
C LEU A 46 -32.11 -1.08 1.34
N GLU A 47 -31.92 -2.10 0.52
CA GLU A 47 -30.60 -2.54 0.07
C GLU A 47 -30.43 -2.10 -1.38
N THR A 48 -29.40 -1.29 -1.65
CA THR A 48 -29.21 -0.66 -2.97
C THR A 48 -27.74 -0.41 -3.26
N LYS A 49 -27.44 0.04 -4.48
CA LYS A 49 -26.11 0.49 -4.90
C LYS A 49 -26.16 1.95 -5.30
N VAL A 50 -25.10 2.69 -4.99
CA VAL A 50 -24.94 4.06 -5.50
C VAL A 50 -24.73 3.99 -7.01
N SER A 51 -25.56 4.70 -7.76
CA SER A 51 -25.45 4.78 -9.21
C SER A 51 -24.16 5.48 -9.65
N GLU A 52 -23.81 5.34 -10.93
CA GLU A 52 -22.70 6.09 -11.55
C GLU A 52 -22.87 7.61 -11.46
N ALA A 53 -24.13 8.08 -11.37
CA ALA A 53 -24.46 9.49 -11.16
C ALA A 53 -24.33 9.93 -9.69
N GLY A 54 -23.96 9.03 -8.77
CA GLY A 54 -23.84 9.31 -7.35
C GLY A 54 -25.20 9.41 -6.63
N SER A 55 -26.23 8.73 -7.13
CA SER A 55 -27.58 8.76 -6.55
C SER A 55 -28.08 7.37 -6.16
N ILE A 56 -29.09 7.34 -5.30
CA ILE A 56 -29.91 6.15 -5.02
C ILE A 56 -31.38 6.50 -5.24
N THR A 57 -32.20 5.51 -5.59
CA THR A 57 -33.66 5.68 -5.58
C THR A 57 -34.18 5.17 -4.24
N PHE A 58 -34.83 6.05 -3.47
CA PHE A 58 -35.32 5.77 -2.13
C PHE A 58 -36.85 5.86 -2.06
N PRO A 59 -37.54 4.98 -1.29
CA PRO A 59 -38.99 5.04 -1.14
C PRO A 59 -39.51 6.43 -0.72
N LEU A 60 -40.63 6.86 -1.30
CA LEU A 60 -41.34 8.12 -1.05
C LEU A 60 -40.63 9.41 -1.54
N ILE A 61 -39.30 9.45 -1.53
CA ILE A 61 -38.52 10.65 -1.89
C ILE A 61 -37.79 10.54 -3.23
N GLY A 62 -37.89 9.38 -3.91
CA GLY A 62 -37.35 9.19 -5.25
C GLY A 62 -35.83 9.23 -5.28
N ASP A 63 -35.27 9.90 -6.30
CA ASP A 63 -33.82 9.96 -6.50
C ASP A 63 -33.14 10.92 -5.51
N VAL A 64 -32.18 10.39 -4.75
CA VAL A 64 -31.41 11.13 -3.75
C VAL A 64 -29.93 11.06 -4.11
N SER A 65 -29.33 12.20 -4.41
CA SER A 65 -27.87 12.30 -4.61
C SER A 65 -27.14 12.16 -3.28
N ILE A 66 -26.30 11.14 -3.15
CA ILE A 66 -25.50 10.86 -1.94
C ILE A 66 -24.01 10.68 -2.22
N GLY A 67 -23.61 10.63 -3.49
CA GLY A 67 -22.21 10.57 -3.90
C GLY A 67 -21.42 11.77 -3.40
N GLY A 68 -20.22 11.51 -2.89
CA GLY A 68 -19.33 12.50 -2.27
C GLY A 68 -19.69 12.84 -0.82
N LEU A 69 -20.84 12.42 -0.30
CA LEU A 69 -21.22 12.64 1.10
C LEU A 69 -20.60 11.58 2.02
N SER A 70 -20.34 11.97 3.26
CA SER A 70 -20.16 10.98 4.33
C SER A 70 -21.46 10.20 4.56
N THR A 71 -21.37 9.03 5.19
CA THR A 71 -22.55 8.29 5.62
C THR A 71 -23.45 9.13 6.53
N ALA A 72 -22.86 9.86 7.48
CA ALA A 72 -23.60 10.75 8.38
C ALA A 72 -24.33 11.90 7.65
N ASP A 73 -23.69 12.51 6.65
CA ASP A 73 -24.31 13.57 5.85
C ASP A 73 -25.42 13.01 4.95
N ALA A 74 -25.23 11.82 4.40
CA ALA A 74 -26.25 11.13 3.61
C ALA A 74 -27.45 10.73 4.49
N GLU A 75 -27.23 10.21 5.70
CA GLU A 75 -28.28 9.92 6.69
C GLU A 75 -29.10 11.18 7.02
N LYS A 76 -28.41 12.28 7.32
CA LYS A 76 -29.04 13.57 7.61
C LYS A 76 -29.84 14.09 6.42
N LYS A 77 -29.32 13.94 5.20
CA LYS A 77 -30.01 14.34 3.96
C LYS A 77 -31.29 13.55 3.74
N ILE A 78 -31.24 12.22 3.86
CA ILE A 78 -32.43 11.35 3.70
C ILE A 78 -33.46 11.65 4.78
N SER A 79 -33.04 11.81 6.04
CA SER A 79 -33.91 12.20 7.15
C SER A 79 -34.62 13.53 6.88
N GLY A 80 -33.88 14.53 6.40
CA GLY A 80 -34.42 15.84 6.02
C GLY A 80 -35.45 15.77 4.90
N LEU A 81 -35.23 14.93 3.87
CA LEU A 81 -36.17 14.76 2.77
C LEU A 81 -37.46 14.04 3.21
N LEU A 82 -37.36 13.00 4.05
CA LEU A 82 -38.52 12.28 4.58
C LEU A 82 -39.40 13.17 5.47
N THR A 83 -38.77 14.00 6.30
CA THR A 83 -39.48 14.93 7.19
C THR A 83 -40.04 16.13 6.44
N GLY A 84 -39.25 16.75 5.56
CA GLY A 84 -39.67 17.89 4.74
C GLY A 84 -40.78 17.55 3.75
N GLY A 85 -40.82 16.31 3.23
CA GLY A 85 -41.90 15.81 2.39
C GLY A 85 -43.19 15.46 3.16
N GLY A 86 -43.20 15.56 4.48
CA GLY A 86 -44.37 15.25 5.32
C GLY A 86 -44.66 13.75 5.49
N PHE A 87 -43.74 12.87 5.06
CA PHE A 87 -43.91 11.42 5.15
C PHE A 87 -43.71 10.92 6.58
N LEU A 88 -42.78 11.53 7.32
CA LEU A 88 -42.48 11.20 8.71
C LEU A 88 -42.39 12.47 9.57
N ARG A 89 -42.85 12.41 10.82
CA ARG A 89 -42.66 13.51 11.78
C ARG A 89 -41.22 13.59 12.28
N LYS A 90 -40.58 12.43 12.45
CA LYS A 90 -39.18 12.25 12.84
C LYS A 90 -38.64 11.04 12.10
N ALA A 91 -37.50 11.19 11.44
CA ALA A 91 -36.85 10.11 10.70
C ALA A 91 -35.44 9.90 11.28
N GLU A 92 -35.19 8.72 11.85
CA GLU A 92 -33.86 8.29 12.27
C GLU A 92 -33.36 7.28 11.23
N VAL A 93 -32.37 7.69 10.44
CA VAL A 93 -31.85 6.93 9.30
C VAL A 93 -30.46 6.40 9.67
N ASN A 94 -30.20 5.14 9.38
CA ASN A 94 -28.87 4.55 9.45
C ASN A 94 -28.47 3.97 8.10
N ILE A 95 -27.24 4.27 7.67
CA ILE A 95 -26.62 3.75 6.45
C ILE A 95 -25.44 2.87 6.84
N MET A 96 -25.45 1.63 6.37
CA MET A 96 -24.34 0.69 6.46
C MET A 96 -23.79 0.40 5.08
N VAL A 97 -22.49 0.63 4.87
CA VAL A 97 -21.80 0.24 3.63
C VAL A 97 -21.51 -1.26 3.70
N THR A 98 -22.17 -2.05 2.87
CA THR A 98 -21.99 -3.50 2.80
C THR A 98 -20.86 -3.88 1.86
N GLU A 99 -20.60 -3.07 0.83
CA GLU A 99 -19.51 -3.28 -0.12
C GLU A 99 -18.96 -1.93 -0.58
N LEU A 100 -17.65 -1.71 -0.41
CA LEU A 100 -16.98 -0.48 -0.82
C LEU A 100 -16.31 -0.70 -2.18
N GLN A 101 -16.92 -0.21 -3.26
CA GLN A 101 -16.42 -0.36 -4.64
C GLN A 101 -15.83 0.95 -5.18
N SER A 102 -16.28 2.07 -4.63
CA SER A 102 -15.86 3.40 -5.08
C SER A 102 -14.44 3.78 -4.66
N GLN A 103 -13.91 3.13 -3.62
CA GLN A 103 -12.59 3.42 -3.05
C GLN A 103 -11.74 2.17 -3.01
N GLN A 104 -10.87 2.05 -4.02
CA GLN A 104 -10.05 0.87 -4.23
C GLN A 104 -8.59 1.27 -4.47
N VAL A 105 -7.68 0.49 -3.89
CA VAL A 105 -6.24 0.53 -4.21
C VAL A 105 -5.90 -0.75 -4.95
N SER A 106 -5.02 -0.65 -5.95
CA SER A 106 -4.48 -1.83 -6.61
C SER A 106 -3.16 -2.24 -5.97
N VAL A 107 -3.04 -3.48 -5.53
CA VAL A 107 -1.77 -4.08 -5.06
C VAL A 107 -1.35 -5.14 -6.06
N LEU A 108 -0.26 -4.88 -6.77
CA LEU A 108 0.16 -5.63 -7.95
C LEU A 108 1.64 -6.04 -7.86
N GLY A 109 2.08 -6.90 -8.77
CA GLY A 109 3.47 -7.35 -8.85
C GLY A 109 3.72 -8.60 -8.01
N GLN A 110 4.91 -8.70 -7.41
CA GLN A 110 5.35 -9.86 -6.62
C GLN A 110 4.85 -9.80 -5.17
N VAL A 111 3.53 -9.88 -4.99
CA VAL A 111 2.85 -10.06 -3.70
C VAL A 111 2.18 -11.43 -3.66
N LEU A 112 1.78 -11.94 -2.48
CA LEU A 112 1.10 -13.23 -2.40
C LEU A 112 -0.27 -13.22 -3.09
N HIS A 113 -1.04 -12.15 -2.89
CA HIS A 113 -2.38 -12.00 -3.45
C HIS A 113 -2.50 -10.66 -4.21
N PRO A 114 -2.14 -10.62 -5.50
CA PRO A 114 -2.32 -9.41 -6.30
C PRO A 114 -3.81 -9.17 -6.57
N GLY A 115 -4.26 -7.91 -6.50
CA GLY A 115 -5.66 -7.58 -6.68
C GLY A 115 -6.03 -6.13 -6.37
N ARG A 116 -7.32 -5.83 -6.47
CA ARG A 116 -7.90 -4.57 -5.99
C ARG A 116 -8.48 -4.79 -4.61
N TYR A 117 -8.20 -3.85 -3.72
CA TYR A 117 -8.60 -3.94 -2.33
C TYR A 117 -9.32 -2.66 -1.89
N PRO A 118 -10.43 -2.78 -1.16
CA PRO A 118 -11.13 -1.63 -0.63
C PRO A 118 -10.24 -0.87 0.34
N VAL A 119 -10.20 0.46 0.20
CA VAL A 119 -9.47 1.35 1.10
C VAL A 119 -10.46 2.16 1.91
N ALA A 120 -10.77 1.68 3.13
CA ALA A 120 -11.62 2.39 4.07
C ALA A 120 -10.76 3.17 5.08
N GLY A 121 -11.03 4.47 5.22
CA GLY A 121 -10.27 5.35 6.11
C GLY A 121 -8.81 5.52 5.72
N LYS A 122 -7.95 5.80 6.71
CA LYS A 122 -6.51 5.94 6.51
C LYS A 122 -5.86 4.56 6.49
N ARG A 123 -5.33 4.15 5.34
CA ARG A 123 -4.54 2.93 5.17
C ARG A 123 -3.22 3.28 4.52
N SER A 124 -2.15 2.75 5.07
CA SER A 124 -0.80 2.96 4.58
C SER A 124 -0.37 1.88 3.58
N VAL A 125 0.79 2.06 2.94
CA VAL A 125 1.40 1.06 2.07
C VAL A 125 1.62 -0.26 2.80
N THR A 126 2.12 -0.23 4.03
CA THR A 126 2.33 -1.45 4.81
C THR A 126 1.03 -2.17 5.11
N ASP A 127 -0.05 -1.43 5.42
CA ASP A 127 -1.35 -2.03 5.69
C ASP A 127 -1.88 -2.77 4.47
N MET A 128 -1.80 -2.15 3.30
CA MET A 128 -2.32 -2.74 2.06
C MET A 128 -1.45 -3.90 1.57
N LEU A 129 -0.14 -3.84 1.76
CA LEU A 129 0.74 -4.99 1.51
C LEU A 129 0.41 -6.15 2.46
N ALA A 130 0.14 -5.88 3.74
CA ALA A 130 -0.26 -6.92 4.69
C ALA A 130 -1.59 -7.58 4.32
N VAL A 131 -2.59 -6.77 3.89
CA VAL A 131 -3.88 -7.29 3.37
C VAL A 131 -3.66 -8.19 2.15
N ALA A 132 -2.70 -7.86 1.28
CA ALA A 132 -2.32 -8.68 0.12
C ALA A 132 -1.46 -9.91 0.47
N GLY A 133 -1.25 -10.21 1.76
CA GLY A 133 -0.44 -11.33 2.24
C GLY A 133 1.07 -11.05 2.31
N GLY A 134 1.50 -9.81 2.07
CA GLY A 134 2.90 -9.42 2.03
C GLY A 134 3.59 -9.63 0.69
N VAL A 135 4.89 -9.35 0.66
CA VAL A 135 5.76 -9.56 -0.51
C VAL A 135 5.93 -11.05 -0.75
N GLY A 136 5.77 -11.49 -2.00
CA GLY A 136 5.93 -12.89 -2.40
C GLY A 136 7.39 -13.32 -2.48
N PRO A 137 7.68 -14.63 -2.63
CA PRO A 137 9.05 -15.17 -2.60
C PRO A 137 10.00 -14.58 -3.66
N GLU A 138 9.46 -14.27 -4.84
CA GLU A 138 10.22 -13.65 -5.95
C GLU A 138 10.21 -12.12 -5.89
N GLY A 139 9.64 -11.52 -4.84
CA GLY A 139 9.53 -10.08 -4.68
C GLY A 139 10.81 -9.44 -4.15
N GLY A 140 11.06 -8.23 -4.65
CA GLY A 140 12.17 -7.40 -4.20
C GLY A 140 11.86 -6.65 -2.91
N ASP A 141 12.86 -5.92 -2.45
CA ASP A 141 12.82 -5.18 -1.19
C ASP A 141 12.20 -3.78 -1.36
N THR A 142 11.74 -3.45 -2.57
CA THR A 142 11.17 -2.16 -2.92
C THR A 142 9.77 -2.29 -3.50
N ALA A 143 8.89 -1.38 -3.12
CA ALA A 143 7.60 -1.17 -3.79
C ALA A 143 7.57 0.20 -4.46
N THR A 144 6.98 0.27 -5.66
CA THR A 144 6.68 1.53 -6.33
C THR A 144 5.21 1.90 -6.07
N VAL A 145 4.99 3.04 -5.43
CA VAL A 145 3.67 3.64 -5.30
C VAL A 145 3.45 4.58 -6.47
N VAL A 146 2.42 4.30 -7.28
CA VAL A 146 2.00 5.14 -8.40
C VAL A 146 0.73 5.86 -8.00
N ARG A 147 0.74 7.20 -8.09
CA ARG A 147 -0.43 8.04 -7.83
C ARG A 147 -0.74 8.90 -9.04
N THR A 148 -2.00 8.95 -9.42
CA THR A 148 -2.49 9.87 -10.45
C THR A 148 -3.38 10.90 -9.79
N ARG A 149 -2.99 12.17 -9.85
CA ARG A 149 -3.76 13.31 -9.33
C ARG A 149 -3.78 14.42 -10.38
N ASN A 150 -4.96 14.97 -10.67
CA ASN A 150 -5.14 16.04 -11.66
C ASN A 150 -4.48 15.73 -13.03
N GLY A 151 -4.58 14.46 -13.47
CA GLY A 151 -3.97 13.99 -14.73
C GLY A 151 -2.45 13.83 -14.70
N LYS A 152 -1.77 14.13 -13.59
CA LYS A 152 -0.33 13.93 -13.43
C LYS A 152 -0.05 12.66 -12.63
N THR A 153 0.76 11.78 -13.21
CA THR A 153 1.25 10.57 -12.56
C THR A 153 2.57 10.85 -11.84
N SER A 154 2.64 10.51 -10.56
CA SER A 154 3.88 10.46 -9.79
C SER A 154 4.20 9.02 -9.40
N LYS A 155 5.50 8.72 -9.31
CA LYS A 155 6.02 7.45 -8.82
C LYS A 155 6.90 7.72 -7.61
N GLN A 156 6.66 6.99 -6.52
CA GLN A 156 7.46 7.04 -5.31
C GLN A 156 7.97 5.63 -5.03
N ILE A 157 9.29 5.45 -4.98
CA ILE A 157 9.90 4.18 -4.58
C ILE A 157 9.96 4.16 -3.06
N VAL A 158 9.54 3.03 -2.47
CA VAL A 158 9.52 2.77 -1.03
C VAL A 158 10.41 1.56 -0.78
N ASN A 159 11.48 1.73 -0.02
CA ASN A 159 12.30 0.63 0.48
C ASN A 159 11.57 -0.03 1.66
N LEU A 160 11.05 -1.23 1.45
CA LEU A 160 10.25 -1.98 2.42
C LEU A 160 11.11 -2.49 3.58
N THR A 161 12.34 -2.91 3.28
CA THR A 161 13.28 -3.42 4.29
C THR A 161 13.75 -2.31 5.22
N GLU A 162 14.23 -1.20 4.67
CA GLU A 162 14.67 -0.04 5.47
C GLU A 162 13.52 0.55 6.30
N MET A 163 12.30 0.57 5.75
CA MET A 163 11.13 1.05 6.47
C MET A 163 10.80 0.17 7.68
N MET A 164 11.03 -1.14 7.64
CA MET A 164 10.81 -2.02 8.79
C MET A 164 11.95 -1.99 9.80
N GLN A 165 13.18 -1.71 9.34
CA GLN A 165 14.37 -1.68 10.19
C GLN A 165 14.61 -0.32 10.86
N SER A 166 14.13 0.76 10.24
CA SER A 166 14.26 2.11 10.78
C SER A 166 12.98 2.55 11.49
N ALA A 167 13.11 3.49 12.42
CA ALA A 167 11.95 4.18 12.99
C ALA A 167 11.37 5.24 12.03
N ASP A 168 11.95 5.43 10.84
CA ASP A 168 11.53 6.46 9.89
C ASP A 168 10.42 5.94 8.97
N MET A 169 9.18 6.22 9.37
CA MET A 169 7.97 5.86 8.61
C MET A 169 7.58 6.88 7.54
N LYS A 170 8.44 7.86 7.19
CA LYS A 170 8.11 8.89 6.17
C LYS A 170 7.73 8.29 4.81
N SER A 171 8.28 7.13 4.47
CA SER A 171 7.97 6.43 3.23
C SER A 171 6.68 5.61 3.31
N ASN A 172 6.13 5.38 4.52
CA ASN A 172 4.86 4.67 4.74
C ASN A 172 3.66 5.61 4.55
N VAL A 173 3.48 6.01 3.31
CA VAL A 173 2.46 6.96 2.87
C VAL A 173 1.04 6.39 2.96
N ASP A 174 0.10 7.25 3.35
CA ASP A 174 -1.33 6.97 3.25
C ASP A 174 -1.74 6.84 1.78
N LEU A 175 -2.60 5.86 1.52
CA LEU A 175 -3.14 5.54 0.21
C LEU A 175 -4.59 6.00 0.12
N VAL A 176 -4.99 6.40 -1.07
CA VAL A 176 -6.38 6.74 -1.37
C VAL A 176 -6.80 6.09 -2.68
N ASN A 177 -8.09 6.24 -3.00
CA ASN A 177 -8.69 5.67 -4.19
C ASN A 177 -7.86 5.89 -5.46
N GLY A 178 -7.67 4.82 -6.23
CA GLY A 178 -6.96 4.83 -7.51
C GLY A 178 -5.44 4.72 -7.41
N ASP A 179 -4.87 4.72 -6.19
CA ASP A 179 -3.43 4.47 -6.04
C ASP A 179 -3.07 3.02 -6.37
N VAL A 180 -1.84 2.83 -6.86
CA VAL A 180 -1.30 1.52 -7.20
C VAL A 180 -0.02 1.29 -6.42
N ILE A 181 0.04 0.18 -5.70
CA ILE A 181 1.26 -0.38 -5.13
C ILE A 181 1.74 -1.46 -6.09
N PHE A 182 2.97 -1.34 -6.57
CA PHE A 182 3.58 -2.32 -7.45
C PHE A 182 4.87 -2.83 -6.81
N VAL A 183 4.93 -4.13 -6.52
CA VAL A 183 6.14 -4.77 -6.01
C VAL A 183 6.90 -5.40 -7.17
N ASP A 184 8.12 -4.90 -7.41
CA ASP A 184 8.98 -5.42 -8.47
C ASP A 184 9.51 -6.81 -8.12
N ARG A 185 9.95 -7.55 -9.16
CA ARG A 185 10.72 -8.77 -8.94
C ARG A 185 12.04 -8.44 -8.25
N ALA A 186 12.49 -9.34 -7.40
CA ALA A 186 13.79 -9.21 -6.81
C ALA A 186 14.85 -9.19 -7.92
N PRO A 187 15.84 -8.27 -7.84
CA PRO A 187 16.97 -8.30 -8.75
C PRO A 187 17.68 -9.66 -8.62
N LYS A 188 18.29 -10.14 -9.70
CA LYS A 188 19.01 -11.41 -9.71
C LYS A 188 20.47 -11.19 -10.10
N PHE A 189 21.33 -12.11 -9.68
CA PHE A 189 22.68 -12.26 -10.18
C PHE A 189 22.90 -13.74 -10.54
N TYR A 190 23.95 -14.03 -11.28
CA TYR A 190 24.22 -15.37 -11.80
C TYR A 190 25.62 -15.83 -11.41
N ILE A 191 25.76 -17.10 -11.05
CA ILE A 191 27.07 -17.72 -10.77
C ILE A 191 27.27 -18.91 -11.71
N TYR A 192 28.45 -19.01 -12.32
CA TYR A 192 28.83 -20.16 -13.15
C TYR A 192 30.35 -20.41 -13.13
N GLY A 193 30.76 -21.57 -13.66
CA GLY A 193 32.16 -22.02 -13.63
C GLY A 193 32.39 -23.01 -12.49
N GLU A 194 33.55 -22.93 -11.85
CA GLU A 194 33.99 -23.85 -10.79
C GLU A 194 33.37 -23.54 -9.41
N VAL A 195 32.04 -23.61 -9.35
CA VAL A 195 31.20 -23.45 -8.15
C VAL A 195 30.32 -24.70 -7.97
N GLN A 196 29.99 -25.08 -6.73
CA GLN A 196 29.21 -26.30 -6.46
C GLN A 196 27.79 -26.24 -7.05
N HIS A 197 27.13 -25.09 -6.97
CA HIS A 197 25.76 -24.87 -7.44
C HIS A 197 25.72 -23.65 -8.36
N PRO A 198 25.99 -23.82 -9.67
CA PRO A 198 25.82 -22.74 -10.65
C PRO A 198 24.33 -22.46 -10.87
N GLY A 199 23.98 -21.20 -11.10
CA GLY A 199 22.59 -20.79 -11.26
C GLY A 199 22.34 -19.30 -11.12
N GLY A 200 21.08 -18.90 -11.25
CA GLY A 200 20.60 -17.55 -10.96
C GLY A 200 20.02 -17.47 -9.54
N TYR A 201 20.41 -16.44 -8.81
CA TYR A 201 20.05 -16.25 -7.41
C TYR A 201 19.45 -14.86 -7.20
N LYS A 202 18.58 -14.73 -6.18
CA LYS A 202 18.08 -13.43 -5.73
C LYS A 202 19.24 -12.61 -5.19
N LEU A 203 19.36 -11.36 -5.64
CA LEU A 203 20.28 -10.37 -5.13
C LEU A 203 19.66 -9.70 -3.91
N GLU A 204 20.33 -9.80 -2.77
CA GLU A 204 19.97 -9.10 -1.54
C GLU A 204 20.69 -7.75 -1.43
N HIS A 205 20.21 -6.90 -0.53
CA HIS A 205 20.81 -5.59 -0.28
C HIS A 205 22.26 -5.72 0.22
N ASN A 206 23.18 -4.97 -0.39
CA ASN A 206 24.63 -4.98 -0.09
C ASN A 206 25.29 -6.37 -0.14
N MET A 207 24.76 -7.26 -0.98
CA MET A 207 25.29 -8.61 -1.12
C MET A 207 26.69 -8.61 -1.75
N THR A 208 27.61 -9.37 -1.17
CA THR A 208 29.01 -9.47 -1.64
C THR A 208 29.28 -10.74 -2.44
N VAL A 209 30.40 -10.75 -3.17
CA VAL A 209 30.88 -11.94 -3.91
C VAL A 209 31.04 -13.16 -2.99
N VAL A 210 31.58 -12.99 -1.77
CA VAL A 210 31.73 -14.12 -0.84
C VAL A 210 30.39 -14.69 -0.38
N GLN A 211 29.38 -13.84 -0.16
CA GLN A 211 28.03 -14.29 0.18
C GLN A 211 27.39 -15.03 -1.00
N ALA A 212 27.56 -14.51 -2.21
CA ALA A 212 27.12 -15.18 -3.44
C ALA A 212 27.74 -16.56 -3.61
N LEU A 213 29.06 -16.68 -3.48
CA LEU A 213 29.74 -17.98 -3.55
C LEU A 213 29.26 -18.94 -2.45
N SER A 214 28.99 -18.42 -1.25
CA SER A 214 28.47 -19.23 -0.13
C SER A 214 27.08 -19.81 -0.45
N ILE A 215 26.18 -19.02 -1.03
CA ILE A 215 24.86 -19.49 -1.48
C ILE A 215 24.99 -20.47 -2.65
N GLY A 216 25.98 -20.28 -3.52
CA GLY A 216 26.36 -21.22 -4.57
C GLY A 216 27.03 -22.50 -4.06
N GLY A 217 27.11 -22.73 -2.73
CA GLY A 217 27.74 -23.92 -2.14
C GLY A 217 29.27 -23.89 -2.08
N GLY A 218 29.89 -22.76 -2.39
CA GLY A 218 31.35 -22.58 -2.42
C GLY A 218 32.00 -23.05 -3.72
N LEU A 219 33.33 -23.01 -3.73
CA LEU A 219 34.14 -23.42 -4.88
C LEU A 219 34.15 -24.95 -5.03
N THR A 220 34.31 -25.44 -6.26
CA THR A 220 34.68 -26.85 -6.48
C THR A 220 36.15 -27.08 -6.07
N PRO A 221 36.60 -28.34 -5.93
CA PRO A 221 38.02 -28.63 -5.72
C PRO A 221 38.95 -28.13 -6.84
N ARG A 222 38.39 -27.78 -8.01
CA ARG A 222 39.14 -27.21 -9.14
C ARG A 222 39.02 -25.69 -9.22
N GLY A 223 38.16 -25.05 -8.41
CA GLY A 223 37.99 -23.61 -8.43
C GLY A 223 39.12 -22.86 -7.74
N THR A 224 39.28 -21.57 -8.08
CA THR A 224 40.26 -20.68 -7.44
C THR A 224 39.67 -19.33 -7.07
N GLU A 225 39.97 -18.86 -5.86
CA GLU A 225 39.61 -17.51 -5.39
C GLU A 225 40.28 -16.41 -6.23
N ARG A 226 41.50 -16.65 -6.74
CA ARG A 226 42.22 -15.69 -7.60
C ARG A 226 41.58 -15.55 -8.99
N GLY A 227 40.76 -16.52 -9.37
CA GLY A 227 40.14 -16.64 -10.68
C GLY A 227 38.75 -16.03 -10.77
N ILE A 228 38.25 -15.40 -9.71
CA ILE A 228 36.89 -14.84 -9.71
C ILE A 228 36.83 -13.59 -10.59
N ARG A 229 35.81 -13.54 -11.45
CA ARG A 229 35.52 -12.45 -12.38
C ARG A 229 34.04 -12.08 -12.28
N ILE A 230 33.74 -10.79 -12.32
CA ILE A 230 32.36 -10.31 -12.50
C ILE A 230 32.24 -9.76 -13.92
N LYS A 231 31.23 -10.22 -14.65
CA LYS A 231 30.76 -9.55 -15.87
C LYS A 231 29.58 -8.66 -15.50
N ARG A 232 29.77 -7.35 -15.61
CA ARG A 232 28.82 -6.31 -15.21
C ARG A 232 28.49 -5.43 -16.41
N ARG A 233 27.25 -4.94 -16.52
CA ARG A 233 26.93 -3.89 -17.50
C ARG A 233 27.31 -2.53 -16.94
N ASP A 234 28.08 -1.76 -17.70
CA ASP A 234 28.37 -0.37 -17.34
C ASP A 234 27.14 0.54 -17.58
N ALA A 235 27.24 1.82 -17.22
CA ALA A 235 26.17 2.80 -17.41
C ALA A 235 25.78 3.01 -18.89
N LYS A 236 26.60 2.56 -19.85
CA LYS A 236 26.34 2.61 -21.30
C LYS A 236 25.77 1.30 -21.82
N GLY A 237 25.60 0.29 -20.96
CA GLY A 237 25.07 -1.04 -21.28
C GLY A 237 26.12 -2.03 -21.80
N ASN A 238 27.41 -1.65 -21.87
CA ASN A 238 28.49 -2.52 -22.33
C ASN A 238 28.87 -3.51 -21.24
N LEU A 239 29.14 -4.75 -21.62
CA LEU A 239 29.66 -5.74 -20.70
C LEU A 239 31.14 -5.48 -20.43
N VAL A 240 31.48 -5.25 -19.17
CA VAL A 240 32.85 -5.14 -18.67
C VAL A 240 33.17 -6.32 -17.76
N GLU A 241 34.40 -6.81 -17.84
CA GLU A 241 34.89 -7.87 -16.96
C GLU A 241 35.81 -7.26 -15.89
N ILE A 242 35.52 -7.55 -14.63
CA ILE A 242 36.21 -7.00 -13.46
C ILE A 242 36.83 -8.15 -12.68
N ASN A 243 38.08 -7.98 -12.25
CA ASN A 243 38.70 -8.87 -11.26
C ASN A 243 38.05 -8.60 -9.91
N ALA A 244 37.30 -9.57 -9.39
CA ALA A 244 36.49 -9.35 -8.20
C ALA A 244 37.26 -9.64 -6.92
N SER A 245 37.11 -8.76 -5.93
CA SER A 245 37.45 -9.05 -4.53
C SER A 245 36.31 -9.83 -3.86
N HIS A 246 36.60 -10.53 -2.77
CA HIS A 246 35.59 -11.20 -1.94
C HIS A 246 34.55 -10.21 -1.37
N GLU A 247 34.97 -8.98 -1.08
CA GLU A 247 34.15 -7.92 -0.50
C GLU A 247 33.43 -7.05 -1.54
N GLU A 248 33.67 -7.28 -2.84
CA GLU A 248 33.00 -6.53 -3.90
C GLU A 248 31.49 -6.77 -3.82
N THR A 249 30.71 -5.69 -3.85
CA THR A 249 29.24 -5.77 -3.83
C THR A 249 28.71 -6.08 -5.21
N LEU A 250 27.69 -6.92 -5.26
CA LEU A 250 27.02 -7.33 -6.48
C LEU A 250 25.91 -6.34 -6.86
N GLN A 251 25.70 -6.22 -8.17
CA GLN A 251 24.66 -5.42 -8.80
C GLN A 251 23.67 -6.33 -9.53
N ALA A 252 22.50 -5.77 -9.85
CA ALA A 252 21.50 -6.48 -10.63
C ALA A 252 22.10 -6.93 -11.97
N ASP A 253 21.78 -8.17 -12.36
CA ASP A 253 22.24 -8.84 -13.58
C ASP A 253 23.76 -9.11 -13.67
N ASP A 254 24.50 -8.95 -12.58
CA ASP A 254 25.90 -9.37 -12.53
C ASP A 254 26.04 -10.88 -12.80
N VAL A 255 27.11 -11.24 -13.51
CA VAL A 255 27.48 -12.64 -13.72
C VAL A 255 28.85 -12.90 -13.09
N VAL A 256 28.85 -13.65 -11.98
CA VAL A 256 30.04 -14.13 -11.28
C VAL A 256 30.54 -15.39 -11.98
N TYR A 257 31.78 -15.33 -12.47
CA TYR A 257 32.48 -16.43 -13.09
C TYR A 257 33.64 -16.90 -12.23
N VAL A 258 33.67 -18.19 -11.90
CA VAL A 258 34.78 -18.82 -11.19
C VAL A 258 35.62 -19.64 -12.17
N LYS A 259 36.89 -19.25 -12.35
CA LYS A 259 37.83 -20.00 -13.19
C LYS A 259 38.32 -21.28 -12.51
N GLU A 260 38.70 -22.23 -13.34
CA GLU A 260 39.53 -23.37 -12.94
C GLU A 260 40.92 -22.92 -12.50
N SER A 261 41.44 -23.61 -11.49
CA SER A 261 42.79 -23.47 -10.96
C SER A 261 43.74 -24.25 -11.86
N PHE A 262 44.62 -23.53 -12.55
CA PHE A 262 45.78 -24.14 -13.19
C PHE A 262 46.85 -24.32 -12.13
N PHE A 263 47.24 -25.57 -11.87
CA PHE A 263 48.29 -25.96 -10.94
C PHE A 263 49.63 -25.26 -11.26
#